data_AF-A0A1J5GVE2-F1
#
_entry.id   AF-A0A1J5GVE2-F1
#
_cell.length_a   1.000
_cell.length_b   1.000
_cell.length_c   1.000
_cell.angle_alpha   90.00
_cell.angle_beta   90.00
_cell.angle_gamma   90.00
#
_symmetry.space_group_name_H-M   'P 1'
#
loop_
_entity.id
_entity.type
_entity.pdbx_description
1 polymer ?
#
loop_
_entity_poly.entity_id
_entity_poly.type
_entity_poly.pdbx_seq_one_letter_code
_entity_poly.pdbx_strand_id
1 'polypeptide(L)'
;MKKESLFELAERKKLPLHQFIDGETVKWVIKNKPKFGKTGELKLPSRKILKRFIPDNSWFLQAKEIDSIHGMRHILRVAVNAILIVKKYFYEKRIENLIIAAVIHDIRRKNDKDDFKHGLRSANWFRENATLVGKKFNVEFRDEDIKEIYWLIFSHELPRADLKENKNYCRFRRGIDIIRIADALDRYRLPKTKWWINEEIIGLVIPDIFKKSAFNLIIKSELNFLKGKNSQESVLNVLK
;
A
#
# COMPACT_ATOMS: atom_id res chain seq x y z
N MET A 1 -1.79 -30.87 14.77
CA MET A 1 -1.82 -30.67 13.30
C MET A 1 -1.05 -29.40 12.97
N LYS A 2 -0.12 -29.43 12.01
CA LYS A 2 0.61 -28.22 11.56
C LYS A 2 -0.40 -27.29 10.88
N LYS A 3 -0.48 -26.03 11.32
CA LYS A 3 -1.31 -25.02 10.65
C LYS A 3 -0.70 -24.75 9.26
N GLU A 4 -1.50 -24.87 8.20
CA GLU A 4 -1.06 -24.57 6.83
C GLU A 4 -0.67 -23.08 6.70
N SER A 5 0.41 -22.81 5.97
CA SER A 5 0.87 -21.47 5.64
C SER A 5 -0.01 -20.82 4.57
N LEU A 6 -0.01 -19.49 4.52
CA LEU A 6 -0.71 -18.72 3.50
C LEU A 6 -0.24 -19.09 2.08
N PHE A 7 1.06 -19.37 1.91
CA PHE A 7 1.61 -19.91 0.66
C PHE A 7 1.00 -21.27 0.28
N GLU A 8 0.97 -22.24 1.18
CA GLU A 8 0.38 -23.56 0.90
C GLU A 8 -1.12 -23.45 0.56
N LEU A 9 -1.85 -22.58 1.29
CA LEU A 9 -3.26 -22.29 1.01
C LEU A 9 -3.45 -21.64 -0.36
N ALA A 10 -2.54 -20.74 -0.76
CA ALA A 10 -2.56 -20.11 -2.08
C ALA A 10 -2.39 -21.17 -3.18
N GLU A 11 -1.40 -22.07 -3.06
CA GLU A 11 -1.15 -23.13 -4.04
C GLU A 11 -2.36 -24.02 -4.26
N ARG A 12 -3.05 -24.38 -3.16
CA ARG A 12 -4.26 -25.22 -3.20
C ARG A 12 -5.53 -24.46 -3.59
N LYS A 13 -5.45 -23.16 -3.86
CA LYS A 13 -6.60 -22.26 -4.12
C LYS A 13 -7.62 -22.25 -2.97
N LYS A 14 -7.16 -22.39 -1.73
CA LYS A 14 -7.96 -22.42 -0.49
C LYS A 14 -7.73 -21.20 0.41
N LEU A 15 -7.49 -20.03 -0.19
CA LEU A 15 -7.24 -18.82 0.57
C LEU A 15 -8.47 -18.43 1.42
N PRO A 16 -8.28 -18.12 2.72
CA PRO A 16 -9.33 -17.60 3.56
C PRO A 16 -9.73 -16.18 3.12
N LEU A 17 -10.88 -15.70 3.62
CA LEU A 17 -11.30 -14.32 3.40
C LEU A 17 -10.30 -13.32 3.99
N HIS A 18 -9.82 -13.58 5.21
CA HIS A 18 -8.77 -12.77 5.84
C HIS A 18 -7.47 -13.56 5.90
N GLN A 19 -6.42 -12.99 5.35
CA GLN A 19 -5.14 -13.60 5.07
C GLN A 19 -4.07 -12.94 5.92
N PHE A 20 -3.24 -13.74 6.56
CA PHE A 20 -2.17 -13.27 7.44
C PHE A 20 -0.85 -13.86 6.97
N ILE A 21 0.18 -13.01 6.86
CA ILE A 21 1.52 -13.46 6.46
C ILE A 21 2.15 -14.22 7.62
N ASP A 22 2.49 -15.49 7.37
CA ASP A 22 3.20 -16.35 8.31
C ASP A 22 4.69 -16.52 7.93
N GLY A 23 5.47 -17.13 8.83
CA GLY A 23 6.91 -17.31 8.64
C GLY A 23 7.30 -18.17 7.44
N GLU A 24 6.52 -19.20 7.09
CA GLU A 24 6.80 -20.02 5.91
C GLU A 24 6.51 -19.24 4.64
N THR A 25 5.45 -18.43 4.62
CA THR A 25 5.17 -17.50 3.52
C THR A 25 6.31 -16.49 3.34
N VAL A 26 6.85 -15.90 4.42
CA VAL A 26 8.01 -14.99 4.31
C VAL A 26 9.25 -15.70 3.76
N LYS A 27 9.54 -16.93 4.23
CA LYS A 27 10.65 -17.74 3.69
C LYS A 27 10.47 -18.01 2.20
N TRP A 28 9.25 -18.32 1.78
CA TRP A 28 8.93 -18.51 0.37
C TRP A 28 9.17 -17.23 -0.45
N VAL A 29 8.73 -16.06 0.02
CA VAL A 29 8.98 -14.77 -0.65
C VAL A 29 10.49 -14.50 -0.80
N ILE A 30 11.28 -14.75 0.25
CA ILE A 30 12.75 -14.61 0.23
C ILE A 30 13.37 -15.53 -0.82
N LYS A 31 12.96 -16.80 -0.86
CA LYS A 31 13.46 -17.80 -1.83
C LYS A 31 13.15 -17.41 -3.27
N ASN A 32 12.03 -16.74 -3.51
CA ASN A 32 11.57 -16.34 -4.85
C ASN A 32 11.98 -14.90 -5.23
N LYS A 33 12.91 -14.29 -4.49
CA LYS A 33 13.36 -12.90 -4.74
C LYS A 33 13.63 -12.65 -6.23
N PRO A 34 13.04 -11.61 -6.85
CA PRO A 34 13.32 -11.26 -8.24
C PRO A 34 14.80 -10.90 -8.44
N LYS A 35 15.29 -11.13 -9.66
CA LYS A 35 16.60 -10.62 -10.07
C LYS A 35 16.48 -9.12 -10.33
N PHE A 36 17.15 -8.31 -9.52
CA PHE A 36 17.29 -6.87 -9.73
C PHE A 36 18.66 -6.57 -10.34
N GLY A 37 18.73 -5.60 -11.24
CA GLY A 37 19.99 -5.07 -11.75
C GLY A 37 20.87 -4.47 -10.65
N LYS A 38 22.15 -4.24 -10.97
CA LYS A 38 23.09 -3.54 -10.09
C LYS A 38 22.58 -2.12 -9.86
N THR A 39 22.17 -1.86 -8.63
CA THR A 39 21.53 -0.61 -8.20
C THR A 39 22.05 -0.22 -6.83
N GLY A 40 22.12 1.08 -6.57
CA GLY A 40 22.41 1.62 -5.25
C GLY A 40 21.28 1.35 -4.24
N GLU A 41 21.25 2.15 -3.17
CA GLU A 41 20.21 2.08 -2.15
C GLU A 41 19.41 3.39 -2.10
N LEU A 42 18.08 3.28 -2.09
CA LEU A 42 17.23 4.42 -1.79
C LEU A 42 17.28 4.73 -0.29
N LYS A 43 17.48 5.99 0.04
CA LYS A 43 17.32 6.48 1.41
C LYS A 43 15.83 6.46 1.75
N LEU A 44 15.44 5.56 2.64
CA LEU A 44 14.08 5.50 3.18
C LEU A 44 13.70 6.82 3.88
N PRO A 45 12.41 7.21 3.83
CA PRO A 45 11.93 8.40 4.53
C PRO A 45 12.10 8.27 6.04
N SER A 46 12.08 9.40 6.74
CA SER A 46 12.18 9.37 8.20
C SER A 46 10.93 8.73 8.82
N ARG A 47 11.14 7.92 9.85
CA ARG A 47 10.07 7.38 10.69
C ARG A 47 9.19 8.48 11.28
N LYS A 48 9.72 9.69 11.52
CA LYS A 48 8.95 10.83 12.05
C LYS A 48 7.84 11.27 11.09
N ILE A 49 8.12 11.26 9.79
CA ILE A 49 7.12 11.60 8.76
C ILE A 49 6.00 10.57 8.83
N LEU A 50 6.33 9.28 8.74
CA LEU A 50 5.31 8.24 8.69
C LEU A 50 4.49 8.12 9.99
N LYS A 51 5.12 8.31 11.16
CA LYS A 51 4.43 8.30 12.46
C LYS A 51 3.25 9.27 12.54
N ARG A 52 3.34 10.42 11.86
CA ARG A 52 2.28 11.43 11.80
C ARG A 52 1.04 10.93 11.05
N PHE A 53 1.22 10.04 10.08
CA PHE A 53 0.16 9.59 9.16
C PHE A 53 -0.34 8.17 9.45
N ILE A 54 -0.14 7.66 10.66
CA ILE A 54 -0.66 6.35 11.05
C ILE A 54 -2.17 6.48 11.31
N PRO A 55 -3.03 5.78 10.56
CA PRO A 55 -4.47 5.83 10.75
C PRO A 55 -4.85 5.22 12.09
N ASP A 56 -6.02 5.61 12.60
CA ASP A 56 -6.58 4.96 13.77
C ASP A 56 -7.06 3.54 13.42
N ASN A 57 -6.85 2.58 14.32
CA ASN A 57 -7.32 1.21 14.12
C ASN A 57 -8.85 1.16 13.97
N SER A 58 -9.57 2.08 14.61
CA SER A 58 -11.03 2.20 14.51
C SER A 58 -11.53 2.62 13.12
N TRP A 59 -10.65 3.10 12.24
CA TRP A 59 -11.01 3.47 10.88
C TRP A 59 -11.13 2.26 9.94
N PHE A 60 -10.48 1.16 10.31
CA PHE A 60 -10.62 -0.11 9.59
C PHE A 60 -12.05 -0.62 9.72
N LEU A 61 -12.63 -1.07 8.61
CA LEU A 61 -14.01 -1.58 8.60
C LEU A 61 -14.19 -2.77 9.54
N GLN A 62 -13.15 -3.60 9.71
CA GLN A 62 -13.15 -4.74 10.62
C GLN A 62 -11.79 -4.86 11.30
N ALA A 63 -11.78 -5.23 12.58
CA ALA A 63 -10.53 -5.42 13.33
C ALA A 63 -9.61 -6.49 12.72
N LYS A 64 -10.18 -7.52 12.08
CA LYS A 64 -9.42 -8.58 11.41
C LYS A 64 -8.58 -8.09 10.23
N GLU A 65 -8.93 -6.93 9.64
CA GLU A 65 -8.19 -6.33 8.54
C GLU A 65 -6.94 -5.58 9.00
N ILE A 66 -6.83 -5.21 10.28
CA ILE A 66 -5.72 -4.38 10.75
C ILE A 66 -4.37 -5.07 10.54
N ASP A 67 -4.30 -6.38 10.81
CA ASP A 67 -3.07 -7.17 10.69
C ASP A 67 -3.05 -8.08 9.45
N SER A 68 -4.08 -7.99 8.60
CA SER A 68 -4.21 -8.77 7.37
C SER A 68 -3.19 -8.33 6.31
N ILE A 69 -3.16 -9.04 5.18
CA ILE A 69 -2.25 -8.71 4.08
C ILE A 69 -2.56 -7.36 3.41
N HIS A 70 -3.77 -6.81 3.56
CA HIS A 70 -4.10 -5.44 3.13
C HIS A 70 -4.19 -4.45 4.31
N GLY A 71 -3.74 -4.87 5.50
CA GLY A 71 -3.84 -4.10 6.73
C GLY A 71 -2.80 -3.00 6.92
N MET A 72 -2.63 -2.59 8.18
CA MET A 72 -1.75 -1.50 8.63
C MET A 72 -0.32 -1.60 8.05
N ARG A 73 0.28 -2.79 8.01
CA ARG A 73 1.63 -2.95 7.46
C ARG A 73 1.69 -2.59 5.97
N HIS A 74 0.69 -3.04 5.21
CA HIS A 74 0.59 -2.79 3.78
C HIS A 74 0.45 -1.28 3.50
N ILE A 75 -0.57 -0.64 4.06
CA ILE A 75 -0.86 0.77 3.80
C ILE A 75 0.31 1.70 4.19
N LEU A 76 1.08 1.36 5.24
CA LEU A 76 2.26 2.10 5.65
C LEU A 76 3.43 1.91 4.68
N ARG A 77 3.64 0.70 4.15
CA ARG A 77 4.66 0.48 3.11
C ARG A 77 4.28 1.13 1.79
N VAL A 78 3.00 1.16 1.42
CA VAL A 78 2.51 1.92 0.26
C VAL A 78 2.83 3.40 0.44
N ALA A 79 2.61 3.98 1.63
CA ALA A 79 2.98 5.37 1.90
C ALA A 79 4.49 5.62 1.77
N VAL A 80 5.34 4.70 2.27
CA VAL A 80 6.80 4.78 2.08
C VAL A 80 7.16 4.74 0.59
N ASN A 81 6.58 3.81 -0.17
CA ASN A 81 6.83 3.69 -1.61
C ASN A 81 6.39 4.97 -2.35
N ALA A 82 5.21 5.52 -2.03
CA ALA A 82 4.72 6.76 -2.62
C ALA A 82 5.69 7.94 -2.39
N ILE A 83 6.22 8.09 -1.17
CA ILE A 83 7.23 9.12 -0.84
C ILE A 83 8.52 8.93 -1.65
N LEU A 84 8.98 7.69 -1.85
CA LEU A 84 10.18 7.42 -2.64
C LEU A 84 10.00 7.77 -4.12
N ILE A 85 8.82 7.45 -4.66
CA ILE A 85 8.50 7.61 -6.08
C ILE A 85 8.27 9.08 -6.47
N VAL A 86 7.79 9.91 -5.54
CA VAL A 86 7.38 11.30 -5.79
C VAL A 86 8.45 12.11 -6.57
N LYS A 87 9.73 11.88 -6.26
CA LYS A 87 10.88 12.56 -6.89
C LYS A 87 11.08 12.15 -8.35
N LYS A 88 10.74 10.91 -8.71
CA LYS A 88 10.90 10.41 -10.09
C LYS A 88 9.80 10.92 -11.02
N TYR A 89 8.60 11.16 -10.50
CA TYR A 89 7.42 11.51 -11.31
C TYR A 89 7.07 13.00 -11.25
N PHE A 90 7.97 13.85 -10.73
CA PHE A 90 7.79 15.31 -10.65
C PHE A 90 6.39 15.69 -10.14
N TYR A 91 6.00 15.12 -9.01
CA TYR A 91 4.70 15.43 -8.42
C TYR A 91 4.76 16.81 -7.75
N GLU A 92 4.02 17.76 -8.32
CA GLU A 92 4.04 19.18 -7.95
C GLU A 92 3.02 19.54 -6.86
N LYS A 93 2.19 18.58 -6.44
CA LYS A 93 1.14 18.78 -5.43
C LYS A 93 1.67 18.41 -4.03
N ARG A 94 0.83 18.64 -3.00
CA ARG A 94 1.17 18.37 -1.60
C ARG A 94 1.44 16.89 -1.39
N ILE A 95 2.65 16.54 -0.93
CA ILE A 95 3.03 15.15 -0.67
C ILE A 95 2.13 14.51 0.40
N GLU A 96 1.59 15.31 1.32
CA GLU A 96 0.63 14.84 2.33
C GLU A 96 -0.61 14.21 1.68
N ASN A 97 -1.10 14.74 0.55
CA ASN A 97 -2.26 14.18 -0.14
C ASN A 97 -1.96 12.74 -0.62
N LEU A 98 -0.75 12.47 -1.13
CA LEU A 98 -0.32 11.12 -1.49
C LEU A 98 -0.19 10.20 -0.27
N ILE A 99 0.44 10.68 0.81
CA ILE A 99 0.65 9.88 2.01
C ILE A 99 -0.72 9.50 2.60
N ILE A 100 -1.64 10.46 2.68
CA ILE A 100 -2.99 10.26 3.21
C ILE A 100 -3.77 9.27 2.33
N ALA A 101 -3.74 9.44 1.01
CA ALA A 101 -4.36 8.49 0.10
C ALA A 101 -3.78 7.08 0.28
N ALA A 102 -2.46 6.95 0.37
CA ALA A 102 -1.77 5.67 0.58
C ALA A 102 -2.16 4.99 1.90
N VAL A 103 -2.21 5.72 3.01
CA VAL A 103 -2.55 5.13 4.32
C VAL A 103 -4.06 4.88 4.50
N ILE A 104 -4.91 5.42 3.63
CA ILE A 104 -6.36 5.27 3.72
C ILE A 104 -6.91 4.29 2.68
N HIS A 105 -6.24 4.06 1.54
CA HIS A 105 -6.89 3.42 0.38
C HIS A 105 -7.59 2.08 0.67
N ASP A 106 -7.04 1.28 1.59
CA ASP A 106 -7.53 -0.06 1.96
C ASP A 106 -8.20 -0.16 3.34
N ILE A 107 -8.45 0.93 4.07
CA ILE A 107 -9.05 0.81 5.42
C ILE A 107 -10.51 0.29 5.38
N ARG A 108 -11.18 0.36 4.23
CA ARG A 108 -12.60 -0.04 4.08
C ARG A 108 -12.78 -1.39 3.36
N ARG A 109 -11.77 -2.25 3.41
CA ARG A 109 -11.90 -3.64 2.92
C ARG A 109 -12.80 -4.49 3.82
N LYS A 110 -13.52 -5.41 3.21
CA LYS A 110 -14.33 -6.45 3.87
C LYS A 110 -13.60 -7.78 3.98
N ASN A 111 -12.63 -8.03 3.09
CA ASN A 111 -11.79 -9.21 3.03
C ASN A 111 -10.59 -8.97 2.09
N ASP A 112 -9.63 -9.89 2.08
CA ASP A 112 -8.39 -9.87 1.27
C ASP A 112 -8.52 -10.56 -0.10
N LYS A 113 -9.72 -10.99 -0.49
CA LYS A 113 -9.98 -11.62 -1.79
C LYS A 113 -10.60 -10.58 -2.75
N ASP A 114 -11.74 -10.92 -3.34
CA ASP A 114 -12.38 -10.18 -4.42
C ASP A 114 -13.34 -9.12 -3.87
N ASP A 115 -12.88 -8.33 -2.89
CA ASP A 115 -13.69 -7.28 -2.30
C ASP A 115 -13.73 -6.04 -3.19
N PHE A 116 -14.66 -6.08 -4.13
CA PHE A 116 -14.97 -5.04 -5.10
C PHE A 116 -15.45 -3.74 -4.44
N LYS A 117 -15.12 -2.59 -5.06
CA LYS A 117 -15.49 -1.23 -4.61
C LYS A 117 -14.86 -0.82 -3.27
N HIS A 118 -13.74 -1.43 -2.87
CA HIS A 118 -13.11 -1.04 -1.60
C HIS A 118 -12.49 0.34 -1.67
N GLY A 119 -11.91 0.70 -2.83
CA GLY A 119 -11.43 2.04 -3.14
C GLY A 119 -12.57 3.06 -3.08
N LEU A 120 -13.73 2.78 -3.68
CA LEU A 120 -14.90 3.67 -3.57
C LEU A 120 -15.36 3.85 -2.12
N ARG A 121 -15.47 2.76 -1.35
CA ARG A 121 -15.87 2.86 0.07
C ARG A 121 -14.87 3.65 0.89
N SER A 122 -13.58 3.46 0.65
CA SER A 122 -12.54 4.19 1.36
C SER A 122 -12.50 5.67 0.99
N ALA A 123 -12.68 6.00 -0.29
CA ALA A 123 -12.77 7.37 -0.76
C ALA A 123 -13.99 8.11 -0.17
N ASN A 124 -15.16 7.46 -0.14
CA ASN A 124 -16.36 8.03 0.49
C ASN A 124 -16.14 8.25 1.99
N TRP A 125 -15.62 7.24 2.70
CA TRP A 125 -15.30 7.36 4.12
C TRP A 125 -14.35 8.54 4.38
N PHE A 126 -13.29 8.68 3.58
CA PHE A 126 -12.35 9.80 3.71
C PHE A 126 -13.06 11.14 3.55
N ARG A 127 -13.86 11.31 2.49
CA ARG A 127 -14.57 12.56 2.22
C ARG A 127 -15.53 12.94 3.35
N GLU A 128 -16.28 11.96 3.87
CA GLU A 128 -17.21 12.15 4.99
C GLU A 128 -16.49 12.45 6.31
N ASN A 129 -15.23 12.03 6.45
CA ASN A 129 -14.44 12.14 7.67
C ASN A 129 -13.22 13.07 7.49
N ALA A 130 -13.22 13.95 6.49
CA ALA A 130 -12.05 14.77 6.14
C ALA A 130 -11.58 15.62 7.33
N THR A 131 -12.50 16.21 8.09
CA THR A 131 -12.17 16.99 9.30
C THR A 131 -11.51 16.13 10.39
N LEU A 132 -12.01 14.91 10.61
CA LEU A 132 -11.43 13.96 11.57
C LEU A 132 -10.02 13.54 11.15
N VAL A 133 -9.84 13.20 9.88
CA VAL A 133 -8.54 12.82 9.30
C VAL A 133 -7.55 13.98 9.38
N GLY A 134 -8.00 15.19 9.03
CA GLY A 134 -7.19 16.41 9.09
C GLY A 134 -6.70 16.69 10.51
N LYS A 135 -7.58 16.59 11.51
CA LYS A 135 -7.20 16.70 12.92
C LYS A 135 -6.20 15.62 13.34
N LYS A 136 -6.44 14.35 13.00
CA LYS A 136 -5.53 13.23 13.35
C LYS A 136 -4.14 13.40 12.78
N PHE A 137 -4.05 13.86 11.53
CA PHE A 137 -2.77 14.03 10.82
C PHE A 137 -2.19 15.44 10.93
N ASN A 138 -2.83 16.34 11.66
CA ASN A 138 -2.46 17.76 11.75
C ASN A 138 -2.34 18.40 10.35
N VAL A 139 -3.32 18.15 9.47
CA VAL A 139 -3.39 18.70 8.11
C VAL A 139 -4.71 19.44 7.96
N GLU A 140 -4.60 20.70 7.53
CA GLU A 140 -5.76 21.45 7.09
C GLU A 140 -5.98 21.21 5.58
N PHE A 141 -7.20 20.81 5.23
CA PHE A 141 -7.58 20.49 3.86
C PHE A 141 -8.33 21.66 3.22
N ARG A 142 -7.96 21.96 1.98
CA ARG A 142 -8.82 22.72 1.07
C ARG A 142 -9.72 21.74 0.30
N ASP A 143 -10.81 22.22 -0.27
CA ASP A 143 -11.72 21.40 -1.08
C ASP A 143 -11.01 20.63 -2.20
N GLU A 144 -10.02 21.27 -2.82
CA GLU A 144 -9.20 20.64 -3.86
C GLU A 144 -8.34 19.49 -3.31
N ASP A 145 -7.83 19.61 -2.08
CA ASP A 145 -7.06 18.54 -1.43
C ASP A 145 -7.98 17.34 -1.14
N ILE A 146 -9.21 17.59 -0.65
CA ILE A 146 -10.21 16.54 -0.42
C ILE A 146 -10.56 15.83 -1.75
N LYS A 147 -10.79 16.62 -2.80
CA LYS A 147 -11.12 16.10 -4.13
C LYS A 147 -9.97 15.27 -4.70
N GLU A 148 -8.73 15.75 -4.58
CA GLU A 148 -7.55 14.99 -5.02
C GLU A 148 -7.46 13.65 -4.28
N ILE A 149 -7.41 13.67 -2.95
CA ILE A 149 -7.27 12.45 -2.13
C ILE A 149 -8.39 11.45 -2.42
N TYR A 150 -9.63 11.93 -2.56
CA TYR A 150 -10.77 11.09 -2.96
C TYR A 150 -10.47 10.35 -4.27
N TRP A 151 -10.00 11.04 -5.31
CA TRP A 151 -9.74 10.43 -6.62
C TRP A 151 -8.50 9.53 -6.62
N LEU A 152 -7.48 9.86 -5.83
CA LEU A 152 -6.33 8.97 -5.59
C LEU A 152 -6.77 7.63 -5.00
N ILE A 153 -7.62 7.67 -3.97
CA ILE A 153 -8.15 6.47 -3.31
C ILE A 153 -9.13 5.73 -4.22
N PHE A 154 -10.10 6.41 -4.83
CA PHE A 154 -11.11 5.75 -5.64
C PHE A 154 -10.52 5.04 -6.86
N SER A 155 -9.53 5.65 -7.50
CA SER A 155 -9.02 5.18 -8.80
C SER A 155 -7.95 4.10 -8.71
N HIS A 156 -7.45 3.78 -7.51
CA HIS A 156 -6.33 2.85 -7.37
C HIS A 156 -6.73 1.40 -7.74
N GLU A 157 -7.98 1.01 -7.51
CA GLU A 157 -8.52 -0.33 -7.84
C GLU A 157 -9.03 -0.44 -9.27
N LEU A 158 -9.25 0.69 -9.96
CA LEU A 158 -9.92 0.71 -11.27
C LEU A 158 -8.98 0.36 -12.44
N PRO A 159 -9.46 -0.40 -13.44
CA PRO A 159 -8.74 -0.61 -14.68
C PRO A 159 -8.37 0.72 -15.33
N ARG A 160 -7.15 0.84 -15.84
CA ARG A 160 -6.69 2.09 -16.47
C ARG A 160 -7.54 2.46 -17.68
N ALA A 161 -8.05 1.47 -18.42
CA ALA A 161 -8.93 1.68 -19.58
C ALA A 161 -10.18 2.48 -19.21
N ASP A 162 -10.81 2.15 -18.09
CA ASP A 162 -12.05 2.77 -17.60
C ASP A 162 -11.85 4.22 -17.14
N LEU A 163 -10.60 4.62 -16.92
CA LEU A 163 -10.24 5.94 -16.39
C LEU A 163 -9.82 6.95 -17.47
N LYS A 164 -9.45 6.49 -18.68
CA LYS A 164 -8.76 7.32 -19.69
C LYS A 164 -9.51 8.59 -20.08
N GLU A 165 -10.84 8.56 -20.07
CA GLU A 165 -11.70 9.68 -20.46
C GLU A 165 -12.26 10.47 -19.27
N ASN A 166 -12.00 10.02 -18.05
CA ASN A 166 -12.53 10.68 -16.86
C ASN A 166 -11.75 11.98 -16.58
N LYS A 167 -12.45 13.14 -16.60
CA LYS A 167 -11.83 14.46 -16.38
C LYS A 167 -11.07 14.57 -15.06
N ASN A 168 -11.58 13.97 -13.98
CA ASN A 168 -10.91 14.00 -12.68
C ASN A 168 -9.69 13.08 -12.66
N TYR A 169 -9.76 11.92 -13.30
CA TYR A 169 -8.57 11.09 -13.52
C TYR A 169 -7.51 11.87 -14.28
N CYS A 170 -7.84 12.50 -15.41
CA CYS A 170 -6.89 13.29 -16.20
C CYS A 170 -6.24 14.41 -15.36
N ARG A 171 -7.04 15.09 -14.52
CA ARG A 171 -6.57 16.15 -13.61
C ARG A 171 -5.58 15.63 -12.56
N PHE A 172 -5.85 14.47 -11.96
CA PHE A 172 -5.05 13.92 -10.85
C PHE A 172 -4.13 12.75 -11.27
N ARG A 173 -3.98 12.54 -12.58
CA ARG A 173 -3.35 11.34 -13.17
C ARG A 173 -2.00 10.99 -12.55
N ARG A 174 -1.11 11.98 -12.38
CA ARG A 174 0.23 11.75 -11.83
C ARG A 174 0.17 11.16 -10.41
N GLY A 175 -0.69 11.71 -9.56
CA GLY A 175 -0.84 11.17 -8.20
C GLY A 175 -1.46 9.78 -8.21
N ILE A 176 -2.45 9.54 -9.08
CA ILE A 176 -3.09 8.23 -9.22
C ILE A 176 -2.06 7.19 -9.67
N ASP A 177 -1.24 7.51 -10.66
CA ASP A 177 -0.16 6.66 -11.16
C ASP A 177 0.86 6.35 -10.04
N ILE A 178 1.21 7.34 -9.21
CA ILE A 178 2.11 7.13 -8.05
C ILE A 178 1.51 6.15 -7.04
N ILE A 179 0.23 6.33 -6.67
CA ILE A 179 -0.44 5.44 -5.70
C ILE A 179 -0.52 4.01 -6.25
N ARG A 180 -0.86 3.84 -7.53
CA ARG A 180 -0.90 2.52 -8.19
C ARG A 180 0.46 1.84 -8.21
N ILE A 181 1.52 2.57 -8.52
CA ILE A 181 2.89 2.03 -8.47
C ILE A 181 3.26 1.66 -7.03
N ALA A 182 2.94 2.52 -6.07
CA ALA A 182 3.28 2.30 -4.67
C ALA A 182 2.57 1.06 -4.08
N ASP A 183 1.30 0.85 -4.41
CA ASP A 183 0.55 -0.38 -4.10
C ASP A 183 1.18 -1.59 -4.79
N ALA A 184 1.43 -1.49 -6.10
CA ALA A 184 1.98 -2.60 -6.87
C ALA A 184 3.37 -3.05 -6.38
N LEU A 185 4.21 -2.11 -5.93
CA LEU A 185 5.50 -2.40 -5.32
C LEU A 185 5.37 -3.17 -4.00
N ASP A 186 4.25 -3.02 -3.28
CA ASP A 186 4.02 -3.77 -2.05
C ASP A 186 3.58 -5.23 -2.30
N ARG A 187 3.31 -5.60 -3.56
CA ARG A 187 2.77 -6.93 -3.91
C ARG A 187 3.75 -8.08 -3.77
N TYR A 188 5.05 -7.84 -3.56
CA TYR A 188 6.00 -8.92 -3.27
C TYR A 188 5.64 -9.69 -1.99
N ARG A 189 4.81 -9.12 -1.11
CA ARG A 189 4.27 -9.80 0.08
C ARG A 189 3.32 -10.96 -0.26
N LEU A 190 2.75 -10.96 -1.46
CA LEU A 190 1.71 -11.89 -1.85
C LEU A 190 2.32 -13.29 -2.13
N PRO A 191 1.60 -14.37 -1.78
CA PRO A 191 2.13 -15.73 -1.78
C PRO A 191 2.21 -16.38 -3.18
N LYS A 192 2.16 -15.60 -4.27
CA LYS A 192 2.34 -16.08 -5.65
C LYS A 192 3.06 -15.05 -6.50
N THR A 193 4.06 -15.49 -7.26
CA THR A 193 4.87 -14.60 -8.11
C THR A 193 4.06 -13.95 -9.23
N LYS A 194 3.05 -14.66 -9.77
CA LYS A 194 2.12 -14.09 -10.75
C LYS A 194 1.25 -12.93 -10.21
N TRP A 195 1.20 -12.74 -8.90
CA TRP A 195 0.51 -11.61 -8.26
C TRP A 195 1.45 -10.45 -7.93
N TRP A 196 2.75 -10.64 -8.14
CA TRP A 196 3.72 -9.57 -7.97
C TRP A 196 3.62 -8.55 -9.10
N ILE A 197 4.46 -7.53 -9.01
CA ILE A 197 4.41 -6.39 -9.92
C ILE A 197 4.49 -6.82 -11.40
N ASN A 198 3.55 -6.32 -12.20
CA ASN A 198 3.51 -6.51 -13.65
C ASN A 198 3.39 -5.13 -14.30
N GLU A 199 4.47 -4.68 -14.92
CA GLU A 199 4.59 -3.34 -15.52
C GLU A 199 3.75 -3.17 -16.79
N GLU A 200 3.40 -4.26 -17.48
CA GLU A 200 2.48 -4.22 -18.63
C GLU A 200 1.07 -3.83 -18.18
N ILE A 201 0.63 -4.39 -17.04
CA ILE A 201 -0.69 -4.09 -16.46
C ILE A 201 -0.72 -2.66 -15.89
N ILE A 202 0.37 -2.22 -15.26
CA ILE A 202 0.49 -0.86 -14.72
C ILE A 202 0.63 0.17 -15.87
N GLY A 203 1.24 -0.25 -16.97
CA GLY A 203 1.56 0.58 -18.13
C GLY A 203 2.62 1.65 -17.80
N LEU A 204 3.54 1.35 -16.88
CA LEU A 204 4.65 2.21 -16.47
C LEU A 204 5.86 1.35 -16.09
N VAL A 205 7.05 1.74 -16.56
CA VAL A 205 8.32 1.11 -16.20
C VAL A 205 8.84 1.69 -14.88
N ILE A 206 9.13 0.80 -13.95
CA ILE A 206 9.56 1.05 -12.58
C ILE A 206 11.02 0.58 -12.46
N PRO A 207 11.97 1.49 -12.21
CA PRO A 207 13.37 1.12 -12.10
C PRO A 207 13.63 0.12 -10.98
N ASP A 208 14.59 -0.76 -11.20
CA ASP A 208 14.95 -1.83 -10.26
C ASP A 208 15.33 -1.33 -8.86
N ILE A 209 15.83 -0.10 -8.73
CA ILE A 209 16.15 0.47 -7.42
C ILE A 209 14.90 0.61 -6.54
N PHE A 210 13.73 0.93 -7.12
CA PHE A 210 12.46 1.00 -6.38
C PHE A 210 11.94 -0.40 -6.08
N LYS A 211 12.00 -1.32 -7.05
CA LYS A 211 11.59 -2.73 -6.88
C LYS A 211 12.39 -3.40 -5.75
N LYS A 212 13.72 -3.24 -5.76
CA LYS A 212 14.64 -3.76 -4.73
C LYS A 212 14.36 -3.12 -3.36
N SER A 213 14.14 -1.80 -3.32
CA SER A 213 13.83 -1.09 -2.07
C SER A 213 12.52 -1.59 -1.45
N ALA A 214 11.45 -1.72 -2.26
CA ALA A 214 10.16 -2.23 -1.81
C ALA A 214 10.23 -3.68 -1.34
N PHE A 215 10.93 -4.56 -2.08
CA PHE A 215 11.15 -5.95 -1.66
C PHE A 215 11.83 -6.01 -0.28
N ASN A 216 12.91 -5.25 -0.09
CA ASN A 216 13.63 -5.21 1.17
C ASN A 216 12.77 -4.64 2.32
N LEU A 217 11.94 -3.63 2.04
CA LEU A 217 11.02 -3.03 3.00
C LEU A 217 10.00 -4.07 3.50
N ILE A 218 9.37 -4.82 2.59
CA ILE A 218 8.43 -5.89 2.92
C ILE A 218 9.12 -6.92 3.82
N ILE A 219 10.23 -7.51 3.38
CA ILE A 219 10.91 -8.57 4.13
C ILE A 219 11.28 -8.11 5.54
N LYS A 220 11.93 -6.94 5.68
CA LYS A 220 12.31 -6.42 7.00
C LYS A 220 11.10 -6.16 7.88
N SER A 221 10.02 -5.61 7.33
CA SER A 221 8.81 -5.31 8.09
C SER A 221 8.05 -6.57 8.54
N GLU A 222 7.92 -7.58 7.69
CA GLU A 222 7.24 -8.83 8.06
C GLU A 222 8.08 -9.64 9.06
N LEU A 223 9.42 -9.65 8.92
CA LEU A 223 10.30 -10.25 9.91
C LEU A 223 10.23 -9.54 11.27
N ASN A 224 10.07 -8.21 11.30
CA ASN A 224 9.85 -7.49 12.56
C ASN A 224 8.51 -7.89 13.20
N PHE A 225 7.44 -8.03 12.41
CA PHE A 225 6.13 -8.45 12.91
C PHE A 225 6.19 -9.88 13.49
N LEU A 226 6.82 -10.81 12.77
CA LEU A 226 7.03 -12.20 13.24
C LEU A 226 7.90 -12.31 14.50
N LYS A 227 8.72 -11.28 14.80
CA LYS A 227 9.48 -11.16 16.06
C LYS A 227 8.67 -10.54 17.21
N GLY A 228 7.36 -10.35 17.03
CA GLY A 228 6.46 -9.86 18.06
C GLY A 228 6.27 -8.34 18.08
N LYS A 229 6.74 -7.59 17.06
CA LYS A 229 6.38 -6.18 16.92
C LYS A 229 4.95 -6.05 16.42
N ASN A 230 4.23 -5.02 16.88
CA ASN A 230 2.92 -4.69 16.30
C ASN A 230 3.08 -4.17 14.85
N SER A 231 1.97 -4.10 14.10
CA SER A 231 1.99 -3.72 12.69
C SER A 231 2.56 -2.34 12.38
N GLN A 232 2.42 -1.37 13.29
CA GLN A 232 2.97 -0.04 13.07
C GLN A 232 4.49 -0.06 13.28
N GLU A 233 4.94 -0.61 14.41
CA GLU A 233 6.35 -0.71 14.76
C GLU A 233 7.14 -1.57 13.78
N SER A 234 6.51 -2.61 13.22
CA SER A 234 7.16 -3.52 12.29
C SER A 234 7.66 -2.79 11.04
N VAL A 235 6.89 -1.82 10.53
CA VAL A 235 7.27 -0.96 9.40
C VAL A 235 8.17 0.19 9.86
N LEU A 236 7.80 0.89 10.94
CA LEU A 236 8.55 2.06 11.43
C LEU A 236 10.00 1.73 11.80
N ASN A 237 10.27 0.54 12.32
CA ASN A 237 11.63 0.12 12.71
C ASN A 237 12.53 -0.21 11.51
N VAL A 238 11.99 -0.24 10.29
CA VAL A 238 12.78 -0.32 9.05
C VAL A 238 13.28 1.06 8.61
N LEU A 239 12.60 2.13 9.05
CA LEU A 239 12.86 3.51 8.67
C LEU A 239 13.92 4.16 9.56
N LYS A 240 14.51 5.26 9.07
CA LYS A 240 15.52 6.06 9.80
C LYS A 240 14.89 7.07 10.75
#